data_AF-A0AAW7PW02-F1
#
_entry.id   AF-A0AAW7PW02-F1
#
_cell.length_a   1.000
_cell.length_b   1.000
_cell.length_c   1.000
_cell.angle_alpha   90.00
_cell.angle_beta   90.00
_cell.angle_gamma   90.00
#
_symmetry.space_group_name_H-M   'P 1'
#
loop_
_entity.id
_entity.type
_entity.pdbx_description
1 polymer ?
#
loop_
_entity_poly.entity_id
_entity_poly.type
_entity_poly.pdbx_seq_one_letter_code
_entity_poly.pdbx_strand_id
1 'polypeptide(L)' 'MNIQDEINMYIEQIDKLGFEKKLNLNSKQTAEILGVSPSSVEAWRKQGIGVDYIEVGGRILYPKLKIAEFQVMRKIKTA' A
#
# COMPACT_ATOMS: atom_id res chain seq x y z
N MET A 1 6.26 -18.97 -5.93
CA MET A 1 6.10 -17.74 -6.75
C MET A 1 7.35 -16.92 -6.60
N ASN A 2 7.74 -16.20 -7.65
CA ASN A 2 8.78 -15.19 -7.51
C ASN A 2 8.17 -13.92 -6.86
N ILE A 3 9.01 -12.98 -6.43
CA ILE A 3 8.56 -11.73 -5.79
C ILE A 3 7.61 -10.94 -6.71
N GLN A 4 7.87 -10.91 -8.01
CA GLN A 4 7.05 -10.18 -8.99
C GLN A 4 5.64 -10.76 -9.10
N ASP A 5 5.51 -12.09 -9.08
CA ASP A 5 4.21 -12.77 -9.11
C ASP A 5 3.38 -12.41 -7.86
N GLU A 6 4.01 -12.34 -6.70
CA GLU A 6 3.33 -11.96 -5.45
C GLU A 6 2.87 -10.50 -5.47
N ILE A 7 3.71 -9.59 -5.99
CA ILE A 7 3.34 -8.18 -6.17
C ILE A 7 2.13 -8.07 -7.10
N ASN A 8 2.15 -8.76 -8.24
CA ASN A 8 1.05 -8.75 -9.20
C ASN A 8 -0.25 -9.30 -8.58
N MET A 9 -0.16 -10.38 -7.79
CA MET A 9 -1.30 -10.92 -7.05
C MET A 9 -1.91 -9.88 -6.09
N TYR A 10 -1.10 -9.12 -5.36
CA TYR A 10 -1.61 -8.06 -4.48
C TYR A 10 -2.21 -6.90 -5.25
N ILE A 11 -1.64 -6.51 -6.40
CA ILE A 11 -2.25 -5.50 -7.28
C ILE A 11 -3.64 -5.94 -7.73
N GLU A 12 -3.80 -7.19 -8.18
CA GLU A 12 -5.11 -7.73 -8.56
C GLU A 12 -6.10 -7.78 -7.40
N GLN A 13 -5.64 -8.08 -6.18
CA GLN A 13 -6.50 -8.04 -4.99
C GLN A 13 -6.95 -6.61 -4.69
N ILE A 14 -6.05 -5.63 -4.76
CA ILE A 14 -6.37 -4.22 -4.59
C ILE A 14 -7.38 -3.76 -5.65
N ASP A 15 -7.22 -4.21 -6.89
CA ASP A 15 -8.17 -3.91 -7.97
C ASP A 15 -9.56 -4.47 -7.67
N LYS A 16 -9.63 -5.72 -7.18
CA LYS A 16 -10.89 -6.38 -6.78
C LYS A 16 -11.57 -5.71 -5.58
N LEU A 17 -10.86 -4.91 -4.79
CA LEU A 17 -11.44 -4.06 -3.74
C LEU A 17 -12.08 -2.77 -4.29
N GLY A 18 -12.10 -2.56 -5.61
CA GLY A 18 -12.71 -1.39 -6.27
C GLY A 18 -11.75 -0.24 -6.52
N PHE A 19 -10.44 -0.53 -6.58
CA PHE A 19 -9.40 0.47 -6.86
C PHE A 19 -8.73 0.28 -8.23
N GLU A 20 -9.33 -0.49 -9.12
CA GLU A 20 -8.79 -0.85 -10.43
C GLU A 20 -8.44 0.38 -11.28
N LYS A 21 -9.27 1.43 -11.24
CA LYS A 21 -9.06 2.68 -12.00
C LYS A 21 -8.12 3.67 -11.34
N LYS A 22 -7.55 3.37 -10.18
CA LYS A 22 -6.69 4.29 -9.41
C LYS A 22 -5.23 3.84 -9.43
N LEU A 23 -4.34 4.68 -9.96
CA LEU A 23 -2.90 4.44 -9.87
C LEU A 23 -2.35 4.80 -8.48
N ASN A 24 -2.88 5.88 -7.89
CA ASN A 24 -2.44 6.46 -6.64
C ASN A 24 -3.61 6.54 -5.66
N LEU A 25 -3.36 6.18 -4.40
CA LEU A 25 -4.37 6.16 -3.33
C LEU A 25 -4.02 7.16 -2.24
N ASN A 26 -5.01 7.69 -1.53
CA ASN A 26 -4.76 8.54 -0.36
C ASN A 26 -4.60 7.69 0.92
N SER A 27 -4.28 8.33 2.05
CA SER A 27 -4.10 7.64 3.34
C SER A 27 -5.31 6.82 3.76
N LYS A 28 -6.54 7.31 3.53
CA LYS A 28 -7.77 6.61 3.91
C LYS A 28 -7.94 5.32 3.13
N GLN A 29 -7.77 5.36 1.81
CA GLN A 29 -7.90 4.18 0.96
C GLN A 29 -6.76 3.19 1.17
N THR A 30 -5.54 3.69 1.42
CA THR A 30 -4.40 2.84 1.76
C THR A 30 -4.64 2.10 3.07
N ALA A 31 -5.21 2.78 4.06
CA ALA A 31 -5.56 2.18 5.34
C ALA A 31 -6.68 1.12 5.19
N GLU A 32 -7.67 1.37 4.33
CA GLU A 32 -8.71 0.40 3.98
C GLU A 32 -8.12 -0.88 3.38
N ILE A 33 -7.17 -0.76 2.44
CA ILE A 33 -6.46 -1.91 1.85
C ILE A 33 -5.66 -2.69 2.91
N LEU A 34 -4.97 -1.97 3.80
CA LEU A 34 -4.09 -2.58 4.81
C LEU A 34 -4.83 -3.05 6.07
N GLY A 35 -6.14 -2.80 6.19
CA GLY A 35 -6.93 -3.18 7.37
C GLY A 35 -6.55 -2.42 8.64
N VAL A 36 -6.12 -1.16 8.53
CA VAL A 36 -5.73 -0.30 9.67
C VAL A 36 -6.46 1.03 9.65
N SER A 37 -6.27 1.87 10.67
CA SER A 37 -6.81 3.22 10.65
C SER A 37 -5.98 4.16 9.75
N PRO A 38 -6.59 5.22 9.16
CA PRO A 38 -5.85 6.24 8.42
C PRO A 38 -4.76 6.92 9.25
N SER A 39 -5.01 7.11 10.56
CA SER A 39 -4.04 7.68 11.50
C SER A 39 -2.80 6.79 11.66
N SER A 40 -2.93 5.47 11.58
CA SER A 40 -1.78 4.56 11.60
C SER A 40 -0.89 4.75 10.38
N VAL A 41 -1.49 4.82 9.18
CA VAL A 41 -0.75 5.07 7.93
C VAL A 41 -0.01 6.43 7.98
N GLU A 42 -0.65 7.46 8.52
CA GLU A 42 0.00 8.76 8.70
C GLU A 42 1.12 8.75 9.74
N ALA A 43 0.94 8.04 10.85
CA ALA A 43 1.96 7.89 11.88
C ALA A 43 3.19 7.16 11.32
N TRP A 44 2.97 6.04 10.62
CA TRP A 44 3.99 5.28 9.90
C TRP A 44 4.79 6.15 8.94
N ARG A 45 4.10 6.97 8.14
CA ARG A 45 4.74 7.94 7.26
C ARG A 45 5.63 8.93 8.02
N LYS A 46 5.11 9.54 9.09
CA LYS A 46 5.87 10.51 9.92
C LYS A 46 7.08 9.88 10.60
N GLN A 47 7.00 8.60 10.94
CA GLN A 47 8.08 7.83 11.55
C GLN A 47 9.07 7.26 10.52
N GLY A 48 8.79 7.42 9.22
CA GLY A 48 9.61 6.84 8.14
C GLY A 48 9.51 5.32 8.04
N ILE A 49 8.47 4.71 8.63
CA ILE A 49 8.26 3.26 8.65
C ILE A 49 6.90 2.90 8.06
N GLY A 50 6.79 2.78 6.74
CA GLY A 50 5.50 2.48 6.11
C GLY A 50 5.58 2.23 4.61
N VAL A 51 4.45 2.40 3.94
CA VAL A 51 4.37 2.35 2.47
C VAL A 51 5.05 3.58 1.89
N ASP A 52 5.91 3.38 0.89
CA ASP A 52 6.49 4.47 0.11
C ASP A 52 5.37 5.34 -0.51
N TYR A 53 5.59 6.65 -0.52
CA TYR A 53 4.61 7.62 -1.00
C TYR A 53 5.25 8.65 -1.91
N ILE A 54 4.40 9.34 -2.66
CA ILE A 54 4.76 10.54 -3.42
C ILE A 54 4.02 11.75 -2.83
N GLU A 55 4.65 12.91 -2.90
CA GLU A 55 4.05 14.18 -2.52
C GLU A 55 3.83 15.04 -3.77
N VAL A 56 2.59 15.46 -3.99
CA VAL A 56 2.21 16.28 -5.15
C VAL A 56 1.36 17.45 -4.68
N GLY A 57 1.93 18.66 -4.72
CA GLY A 57 1.23 19.88 -4.29
C GLY A 57 0.72 19.82 -2.85
N GLY A 58 1.52 19.25 -1.93
CA GLY A 58 1.17 19.07 -0.52
C GLY A 58 0.22 17.90 -0.23
N ARG A 59 -0.18 17.13 -1.25
CA ARG A 59 -0.96 15.90 -1.07
C ARG A 59 -0.05 14.68 -1.03
N ILE A 60 -0.28 13.83 -0.03
CA ILE A 60 0.38 12.53 0.09
C ILE A 60 -0.43 11.47 -0.66
N LEU A 61 0.23 10.75 -1.56
CA LEU A 61 -0.35 9.68 -2.34
C LEU A 61 0.53 8.42 -2.25
N TYR A 62 -0.11 7.27 -2.15
CA TYR A 62 0.52 5.96 -2.08
C TYR A 62 0.27 5.25 -3.41
N PRO A 63 1.32 5.06 -4.24
CA PRO A 63 1.17 4.31 -5.48
C PRO A 63 0.71 2.89 -5.18
N LYS A 64 -0.23 2.36 -5.97
CA LYS A 64 -0.76 1.00 -5.81
C LYS A 64 0.35 -0.05 -5.76
N LEU A 65 1.34 0.10 -6.63
CA LEU A 65 2.53 -0.75 -6.66
C LEU A 65 3.26 -0.78 -5.31
N LYS A 66 3.44 0.39 -4.67
CA LYS A 66 4.14 0.50 -3.39
C LYS A 66 3.37 -0.16 -2.24
N ILE A 67 2.04 -0.11 -2.28
CA ILE A 67 1.20 -0.82 -1.31
C ILE A 67 1.37 -2.34 -1.47
N ALA A 68 1.39 -2.85 -2.71
CA ALA A 68 1.62 -4.27 -2.98
C ALA A 68 3.03 -4.71 -2.55
N GLU A 69 4.06 -3.95 -2.91
CA GLU A 69 5.44 -4.18 -2.47
C GLU A 69 5.56 -4.25 -0.94
N PHE A 70 4.93 -3.31 -0.22
CA PHE A 70 4.92 -3.29 1.23
C PHE A 70 4.32 -4.57 1.84
N GLN A 71 3.21 -5.06 1.29
CA GLN A 71 2.58 -6.29 1.77
C GLN A 71 3.46 -7.52 1.54
N VAL A 72 4.14 -7.62 0.39
CA VAL A 72 5.07 -8.72 0.12
C VAL A 72 6.27 -8.70 1.08
N MET A 73 6.89 -7.54 1.28
CA MET A 73 8.09 -7.41 2.11
C MET A 73 7.83 -7.63 3.60
N ARG A 74 6.60 -7.36 4.08
CA ARG A 74 6.22 -7.49 5.50
C ARG A 74 5.59 -8.82 5.85
N LYS A 75 5.53 -9.79 4.92
CA LYS A 75 5.19 -11.17 5.25
C LYS A 75 6.20 -11.73 6.24
N ILE A 76 5.77 -11.93 7.48
CA ILE A 76 6.53 -12.74 8.43
C ILE A 76 6.36 -14.20 7.99
N LYS A 77 7.44 -14.81 7.49
CA LYS A 77 7.47 -16.26 7.26
C LYS A 77 7.54 -16.93 8.62
N THR A 78 6.43 -17.49 9.10
CA THR A 78 6.45 -18.39 10.25
C THR A 78 7.08 -19.71 9.79
N ALA A 79 8.09 -20.17 10.54
CA ALA A 79 8.86 -21.39 10.29
C ALA A 79 8.03 -22.67 10.46
#